data_AF-D7CG26-F1
#
_entry.id   AF-D7CG26-F1
#
_cell.length_a   1.000
_cell.length_b   1.000
_cell.length_c   1.000
_cell.angle_alpha   90.00
_cell.angle_beta   90.00
_cell.angle_gamma   90.00
#
_symmetry.space_group_name_H-M   'P 1'
#
loop_
_entity.id
_entity.type
_entity.pdbx_description
1 polymer ?
#
loop_
_entity_poly.entity_id
_entity_poly.type
_entity_poly.pdbx_seq_one_letter_code
_entity_poly.pdbx_strand_id
1 'polypeptide(L)'
;MPVSGLWCAGGERDGALARSLPESGPVTVGADAVFANLRRMSPDVEAEVQSLVPLLDDAEGWSEGERRWRDERDALLLFAKVAGLTPNDFAPVRGWDRTAARAAFISGLTGTAVQPMLDDIRGRAAERFGGVGETVVQAFASGKGRQSYDFEATSITDRRVVDGGEGSLDAYYYHVATRMLVILRYLSPAPNGLLSSDARHSLDDFHGRVHRLPRPARRSADDYGLLDDPLFLRIHEQVPFTAALHRTSAGAIYPYGQIAAAVSAAAVRGLPALSTDMLTRHLVPTDFARLVRDGWFGARDVPFEAALDWVEATVETVGVALVVVDFSSRPRGNGSGIGMRAQGVA
;
A
#
# COMPACT_ATOMS: atom_id res chain seq x y z
N MET A 1 49.24 -53.92 -35.46
CA MET A 1 48.52 -53.77 -36.74
C MET A 1 48.06 -52.33 -36.84
N PRO A 2 48.64 -51.53 -37.76
CA PRO A 2 48.23 -50.16 -38.08
C PRO A 2 47.13 -50.15 -39.17
N VAL A 3 46.87 -48.98 -39.77
CA VAL A 3 45.92 -48.62 -40.87
C VAL A 3 44.61 -48.02 -40.32
N SER A 4 44.07 -46.87 -40.70
CA SER A 4 44.36 -45.69 -41.56
C SER A 4 43.14 -44.76 -41.29
N GLY A 5 43.11 -43.42 -41.39
CA GLY A 5 43.75 -42.45 -42.27
C GLY A 5 42.64 -41.54 -42.85
N LEU A 6 42.92 -40.24 -42.99
CA LEU A 6 42.22 -39.20 -43.79
C LEU A 6 41.15 -38.26 -43.16
N TRP A 7 41.65 -37.09 -42.74
CA TRP A 7 41.49 -35.76 -43.37
C TRP A 7 40.08 -35.17 -43.66
N CYS A 8 39.83 -34.05 -42.96
CA CYS A 8 39.20 -32.77 -43.39
C CYS A 8 37.75 -32.74 -43.89
N ALA A 9 36.87 -32.05 -43.16
CA ALA A 9 36.51 -30.64 -43.45
C ALA A 9 35.29 -30.19 -42.62
N GLY A 10 35.41 -29.00 -42.02
CA GLY A 10 34.34 -28.00 -41.87
C GLY A 10 33.01 -28.42 -41.22
N GLY A 11 32.84 -28.04 -39.96
CA GLY A 11 31.53 -27.95 -39.33
C GLY A 11 31.68 -27.43 -37.91
N GLU A 12 31.69 -26.11 -37.75
CA GLU A 12 31.54 -25.43 -36.46
C GLU A 12 30.38 -26.07 -35.70
N ARG A 13 30.70 -26.83 -34.65
CA ARG A 13 29.74 -27.31 -33.67
C ARG A 13 30.13 -26.77 -32.32
N ASP A 14 29.48 -25.66 -32.00
CA ASP A 14 29.05 -25.22 -30.67
C ASP A 14 29.73 -25.93 -29.50
N GLY A 15 30.85 -25.37 -29.07
CA GLY A 15 31.48 -25.68 -27.77
C GLY A 15 30.65 -25.22 -26.55
N ALA A 16 29.35 -24.96 -26.71
CA ALA A 16 28.48 -24.45 -25.66
C ALA A 16 27.63 -25.52 -24.95
N LEU A 17 27.66 -26.78 -25.40
CA LEU A 17 26.77 -27.84 -24.89
C LEU A 17 27.38 -28.81 -23.87
N ALA A 18 28.55 -28.52 -23.30
CA ALA A 18 29.20 -29.38 -22.31
C ALA A 18 29.40 -28.72 -20.94
N ARG A 19 28.44 -27.90 -20.48
CA ARG A 19 28.34 -27.57 -19.05
C ARG A 19 27.10 -28.21 -18.48
N SER A 20 27.31 -29.27 -17.72
CA SER A 20 26.33 -29.79 -16.76
C SER A 20 25.79 -28.64 -15.91
N LEU A 21 24.47 -28.56 -15.78
CA LEU A 21 23.82 -27.64 -14.85
C LEU A 21 24.39 -27.85 -13.43
N PRO A 22 24.67 -26.77 -12.66
CA PRO A 22 25.16 -26.92 -11.30
C PRO A 22 24.08 -27.55 -10.42
N GLU A 23 24.46 -28.57 -9.63
CA GLU A 23 23.55 -29.39 -8.82
C GLU A 23 22.88 -28.65 -7.65
N SER A 24 23.25 -27.42 -7.34
CA SER A 24 22.49 -26.56 -6.42
C SER A 24 23.07 -25.15 -6.37
N GLY A 25 22.21 -24.15 -6.50
CA GLY A 25 22.54 -22.72 -6.42
C GLY A 25 21.53 -21.88 -7.22
N PRO A 26 21.25 -20.62 -6.83
CA PRO A 26 20.28 -19.79 -7.52
C PRO A 26 20.73 -19.57 -8.97
N VAL A 27 19.90 -20.02 -9.89
CA VAL A 27 20.15 -19.97 -11.33
C VAL A 27 20.10 -18.50 -11.78
N THR A 28 21.25 -17.89 -12.05
CA THR A 28 21.38 -16.55 -12.66
C THR A 28 21.12 -16.61 -14.16
N VAL A 29 20.01 -17.23 -14.59
CA VAL A 29 19.61 -17.31 -15.98
C VAL A 29 18.41 -16.39 -16.13
N GLY A 30 18.50 -15.42 -17.05
CA GLY A 30 17.41 -14.49 -17.33
C GLY A 30 16.11 -15.24 -17.65
N ALA A 31 14.97 -14.66 -17.26
CA ALA A 31 13.66 -15.28 -17.37
C ALA A 31 13.41 -15.90 -18.75
N ASP A 32 13.82 -15.22 -19.82
CA ASP A 32 13.69 -15.68 -21.21
C ASP A 32 14.35 -17.04 -21.49
N ALA A 33 15.52 -17.30 -20.92
CA ALA A 33 16.24 -18.55 -21.12
C ALA A 33 15.72 -19.69 -20.23
N VAL A 34 15.06 -19.36 -19.11
CA VAL A 34 14.30 -20.33 -18.30
C VAL A 34 13.02 -20.72 -19.03
N PHE A 35 12.26 -19.74 -19.55
CA PHE A 35 11.04 -19.98 -20.33
C PHE A 35 11.32 -20.75 -21.63
N ALA A 36 12.40 -20.44 -22.34
CA ALA A 36 12.80 -21.20 -23.54
C ALA A 36 13.13 -22.67 -23.24
N ASN A 37 13.75 -22.96 -22.09
CA ASN A 37 14.03 -24.34 -21.69
C ASN A 37 12.77 -25.10 -21.25
N LEU A 38 11.87 -24.44 -20.52
CA LEU A 38 10.59 -25.02 -20.08
C LEU A 38 9.68 -25.34 -21.27
N ARG A 39 9.59 -24.43 -22.25
CA ARG A 39 8.88 -24.62 -23.53
C ARG A 39 9.32 -25.85 -24.31
N ARG A 40 10.61 -26.16 -24.24
CA ARG A 40 11.23 -27.28 -24.97
C ARG A 40 10.99 -28.63 -24.29
N MET A 41 10.64 -28.64 -23.00
CA MET A 41 10.47 -29.84 -22.21
C MET A 41 9.03 -30.40 -22.21
N SER A 42 8.01 -29.57 -22.38
CA SER A 42 6.62 -30.03 -22.46
C SER A 42 5.69 -29.05 -23.19
N PRO A 43 4.87 -29.50 -24.15
CA PRO A 43 3.84 -28.68 -24.79
C PRO A 43 2.77 -28.16 -23.80
N ASP A 44 2.49 -28.93 -22.75
CA ASP A 44 1.49 -28.56 -21.73
C ASP A 44 1.98 -27.41 -20.84
N VAL A 45 3.30 -27.29 -20.66
CA VAL A 45 3.93 -26.15 -19.97
C VAL A 45 3.82 -24.88 -20.80
N GLU A 46 3.80 -24.96 -22.14
CA GLU A 46 3.55 -23.78 -22.97
C GLU A 46 2.09 -23.32 -22.87
N ALA A 47 1.12 -24.23 -22.80
CA ALA A 47 -0.28 -23.86 -22.56
C ALA A 47 -0.46 -23.22 -21.17
N GLU A 48 0.22 -23.77 -20.16
CA GLU A 48 0.21 -23.23 -18.79
C GLU A 48 0.94 -21.88 -18.71
N VAL A 49 2.11 -21.74 -19.34
CA VAL A 49 2.84 -20.45 -19.46
C VAL A 49 2.00 -19.43 -20.22
N GLN A 50 1.38 -19.77 -21.36
CA GLN A 50 0.49 -18.85 -22.10
C GLN A 50 -0.77 -18.48 -21.31
N SER A 51 -1.26 -19.36 -20.42
CA SER A 51 -2.34 -19.00 -19.50
C SER A 51 -1.89 -18.03 -18.40
N LEU A 52 -0.59 -18.07 -18.05
CA LEU A 52 0.05 -17.20 -17.06
C LEU A 52 0.58 -15.90 -17.65
N VAL A 53 0.89 -15.84 -18.95
CA VAL A 53 1.43 -14.66 -19.65
C VAL A 53 0.51 -13.42 -19.50
N PRO A 54 -0.82 -13.51 -19.67
CA PRO A 54 -1.73 -12.39 -19.36
C PRO A 54 -1.79 -12.01 -17.88
N LEU A 55 -1.32 -12.88 -16.98
CA LEU A 55 -1.26 -12.64 -15.54
C LEU A 55 0.09 -12.08 -15.09
N LEU A 56 1.12 -12.18 -15.94
CA LEU A 56 2.47 -11.69 -15.69
C LEU A 56 2.66 -10.23 -16.09
N ASP A 57 1.76 -9.68 -16.91
CA ASP A 57 1.51 -8.24 -17.05
C ASP A 57 2.78 -7.36 -17.10
N ASP A 58 3.78 -7.82 -17.84
CA ASP A 58 5.02 -7.09 -18.15
C ASP A 58 4.79 -6.02 -19.24
N ALA A 59 3.56 -5.54 -19.41
CA ALA A 59 3.28 -4.44 -20.32
C ALA A 59 3.90 -3.15 -19.76
N GLU A 60 5.02 -2.73 -20.33
CA GLU A 60 5.59 -1.41 -20.10
C GLU A 60 4.53 -0.34 -20.38
N GLY A 61 4.22 0.50 -19.38
CA GLY A 61 3.45 1.74 -19.57
C GLY A 61 2.07 1.81 -18.94
N TRP A 62 1.92 1.43 -17.66
CA TRP A 62 0.73 1.76 -16.87
C TRP A 62 0.43 3.25 -16.90
N SER A 63 -0.82 3.60 -17.18
CA SER A 63 -1.28 4.97 -17.01
C SER A 63 -1.17 5.38 -15.54
N GLU A 64 -0.98 6.68 -15.29
CA GLU A 64 -0.93 7.20 -13.92
C GLU A 64 -2.23 6.89 -13.16
N GLY A 65 -3.38 6.88 -13.86
CA GLY A 65 -4.66 6.48 -13.28
C GLY A 65 -4.68 5.04 -12.77
N GLU A 66 -4.14 4.09 -13.51
CA GLU A 66 -4.08 2.68 -13.08
C GLU A 66 -3.12 2.47 -11.90
N ARG A 67 -1.99 3.19 -11.89
CA ARG A 67 -1.06 3.19 -10.75
C ARG A 67 -1.75 3.70 -9.50
N ARG A 68 -2.53 4.78 -9.60
CA ARG A 68 -3.34 5.29 -8.48
C ARG A 68 -4.40 4.32 -8.00
N TRP A 69 -5.12 3.66 -8.91
CA TRP A 69 -6.10 2.65 -8.51
C TRP A 69 -5.47 1.50 -7.72
N ARG A 70 -4.27 1.08 -8.11
CA ARG A 70 -3.48 0.07 -7.39
C ARG A 70 -3.17 0.53 -5.97
N ASP A 71 -2.69 1.76 -5.83
CA ASP A 71 -2.28 2.34 -4.56
C ASP A 71 -3.48 2.49 -3.63
N GLU A 72 -4.62 2.95 -4.15
CA GLU A 72 -5.89 3.10 -3.43
C GLU A 72 -6.46 1.75 -2.98
N ARG A 73 -6.45 0.75 -3.86
CA ARG A 73 -6.80 -0.64 -3.55
C ARG A 73 -5.93 -1.21 -2.44
N ASP A 74 -4.60 -1.04 -2.54
CA ASP A 74 -3.66 -1.57 -1.56
C ASP A 74 -3.81 -0.90 -0.20
N ALA A 75 -4.09 0.41 -0.18
CA ALA A 75 -4.40 1.14 1.05
C ALA A 75 -5.69 0.63 1.69
N LEU A 76 -6.75 0.49 0.90
CA LEU A 76 -8.04 -0.02 1.35
C LEU A 76 -7.91 -1.43 1.94
N LEU A 77 -7.23 -2.35 1.25
CA LEU A 77 -6.98 -3.71 1.72
C LEU A 77 -6.11 -3.74 3.00
N LEU A 78 -5.11 -2.85 3.08
CA LEU A 78 -4.27 -2.73 4.27
C LEU A 78 -5.07 -2.24 5.47
N PHE A 79 -5.92 -1.23 5.29
CA PHE A 79 -6.77 -0.70 6.36
C PHE A 79 -7.92 -1.62 6.73
N ALA A 80 -8.47 -2.38 5.78
CA ALA A 80 -9.37 -3.49 6.08
C ALA A 80 -8.69 -4.52 7.00
N LYS A 81 -7.40 -4.82 6.76
CA LYS A 81 -6.61 -5.69 7.63
C LYS A 81 -6.37 -5.09 9.01
N VAL A 82 -6.17 -3.78 9.12
CA VAL A 82 -6.14 -3.07 10.40
C VAL A 82 -7.47 -3.24 11.14
N ALA A 83 -8.61 -3.12 10.45
CA ALA A 83 -9.94 -3.40 11.01
C ALA A 83 -10.16 -4.89 11.37
N GLY A 84 -9.18 -5.75 11.09
CA GLY A 84 -9.15 -7.16 11.47
C GLY A 84 -9.74 -8.11 10.42
N LEU A 85 -9.86 -7.67 9.17
CA LEU A 85 -10.22 -8.55 8.04
C LEU A 85 -9.02 -9.32 7.53
N THR A 86 -9.23 -10.56 7.10
CA THR A 86 -8.23 -11.23 6.26
C THR A 86 -8.45 -10.85 4.80
N PRO A 87 -7.42 -10.98 3.93
CA PRO A 87 -7.54 -10.66 2.51
C PRO A 87 -8.67 -11.41 1.77
N ASN A 88 -9.09 -12.57 2.30
CA ASN A 88 -10.19 -13.35 1.72
C ASN A 88 -11.58 -12.86 2.14
N ASP A 89 -11.67 -12.05 3.19
CA ASP A 89 -12.93 -11.65 3.80
C ASP A 89 -13.51 -10.36 3.18
N PHE A 90 -12.74 -9.67 2.34
CA PHE A 90 -13.19 -8.48 1.63
C PHE A 90 -13.62 -8.78 0.19
N ALA A 91 -14.74 -9.49 0.08
CA ALA A 91 -15.33 -9.93 -1.18
C ALA A 91 -15.57 -8.83 -2.24
N PRO A 92 -15.95 -7.57 -1.90
CA PRO A 92 -16.22 -6.53 -2.89
C PRO A 92 -15.06 -6.27 -3.87
N VAL A 93 -13.81 -6.39 -3.42
CA VAL A 93 -12.62 -6.17 -4.26
C VAL A 93 -12.47 -7.22 -5.36
N ARG A 94 -13.00 -8.45 -5.15
CA ARG A 94 -12.96 -9.51 -6.17
C ARG A 94 -13.93 -9.25 -7.32
N GLY A 95 -15.01 -8.52 -7.05
CA GLY A 95 -16.02 -8.14 -8.04
C GLY A 95 -15.85 -6.74 -8.58
N TRP A 96 -14.65 -6.16 -8.48
CA TRP A 96 -14.38 -4.79 -8.94
C TRP A 96 -14.63 -4.65 -10.44
N ASP A 97 -15.45 -3.67 -10.81
CA ASP A 97 -15.77 -3.32 -12.19
C ASP A 97 -14.93 -2.12 -12.64
N ARG A 98 -13.93 -2.41 -13.48
CA ARG A 98 -13.06 -1.38 -14.07
C ARG A 98 -13.82 -0.35 -14.90
N THR A 99 -14.95 -0.71 -15.51
CA THR A 99 -15.72 0.22 -16.36
C THR A 99 -16.51 1.25 -15.53
N ALA A 100 -16.79 0.91 -14.27
CA ALA A 100 -17.37 1.81 -13.28
C ALA A 100 -16.31 2.58 -12.48
N ALA A 101 -15.06 2.12 -12.50
CA ALA A 101 -13.92 2.82 -11.90
C ALA A 101 -13.60 4.09 -12.73
N ARG A 102 -14.02 5.25 -12.20
CA ARG A 102 -13.72 6.58 -12.74
C ARG A 102 -12.34 7.03 -12.24
N ALA A 103 -12.20 8.23 -11.66
CA ALA A 103 -10.92 8.64 -11.10
C ALA A 103 -10.52 7.82 -9.85
N ALA A 104 -11.49 7.17 -9.18
CA ALA A 104 -11.28 6.39 -7.96
C ALA A 104 -11.50 4.88 -8.17
N PHE A 105 -10.63 4.06 -7.58
CA PHE A 105 -10.76 2.61 -7.50
C PHE A 105 -12.06 2.20 -6.82
N ILE A 106 -12.42 2.86 -5.72
CA ILE A 106 -13.61 2.47 -4.95
C ILE A 106 -14.94 2.68 -5.71
N SER A 107 -14.94 3.47 -6.80
CA SER A 107 -16.11 3.61 -7.69
C SER A 107 -16.50 2.30 -8.38
N GLY A 108 -15.51 1.44 -8.65
CA GLY A 108 -15.75 0.12 -9.24
C GLY A 108 -16.15 -0.95 -8.23
N LEU A 109 -16.23 -0.63 -6.93
CA LEU A 109 -16.61 -1.58 -5.89
C LEU A 109 -18.12 -1.60 -5.69
N THR A 110 -18.63 -2.78 -5.33
CA THR A 110 -19.98 -2.91 -4.79
C THR A 110 -19.95 -2.51 -3.31
N GLY A 111 -20.75 -1.51 -2.93
CA GLY A 111 -20.84 -1.02 -1.55
C GLY A 111 -22.25 -0.64 -1.17
N THR A 112 -22.44 -0.34 0.12
CA THR A 112 -23.71 0.18 0.62
C THR A 112 -23.74 1.69 0.52
N ALA A 113 -24.87 2.25 0.09
CA ALA A 113 -25.08 3.69 0.08
C ALA A 113 -24.90 4.25 1.49
N VAL A 114 -24.07 5.29 1.61
CA VAL A 114 -23.91 6.02 2.86
C VAL A 114 -25.07 6.99 3.02
N GLN A 115 -25.82 6.86 4.11
CA GLN A 115 -26.79 7.87 4.52
C GLN A 115 -26.15 8.72 5.62
N PRO A 116 -25.89 10.02 5.38
CA PRO A 116 -25.41 10.91 6.43
C PRO A 116 -26.48 11.01 7.53
N MET A 117 -26.05 10.92 8.78
CA MET A 117 -26.91 11.07 9.95
C MET A 117 -26.49 12.33 10.71
N LEU A 118 -27.48 13.07 11.23
CA LEU A 118 -27.19 14.15 12.18
C LEU A 118 -26.44 13.55 13.38
N ASP A 119 -25.32 14.19 13.76
CA ASP A 119 -24.42 13.77 14.84
C ASP A 119 -23.55 12.51 14.59
N ASP A 120 -23.58 11.93 13.38
CA ASP A 120 -22.60 10.92 12.94
C ASP A 120 -21.47 11.60 12.14
N ILE A 121 -20.31 10.94 12.07
CA ILE A 121 -19.22 11.33 11.17
C ILE A 121 -19.31 10.65 9.80
N ARG A 122 -20.18 9.63 9.64
CA ARG A 122 -20.44 9.01 8.34
C ARG A 122 -20.86 10.04 7.31
N GLY A 123 -20.28 9.95 6.12
CA GLY A 123 -20.52 10.87 5.02
C GLY A 123 -19.95 12.27 5.25
N ARG A 124 -19.36 12.59 6.40
CA ARG A 124 -18.85 13.94 6.69
C ARG A 124 -17.66 14.30 5.81
N ALA A 125 -16.77 13.36 5.55
CA ALA A 125 -15.69 13.57 4.58
C ALA A 125 -16.27 13.85 3.19
N ALA A 126 -17.25 13.07 2.75
CA ALA A 126 -17.89 13.26 1.45
C ALA A 126 -18.62 14.61 1.34
N GLU A 127 -19.31 15.03 2.40
CA GLU A 127 -19.98 16.34 2.49
C GLU A 127 -18.97 17.48 2.40
N ARG A 128 -17.89 17.43 3.19
CA ARG A 128 -16.87 18.48 3.21
C ARG A 128 -16.19 18.67 1.85
N PHE A 129 -15.95 17.57 1.13
CA PHE A 129 -15.14 17.59 -0.09
C PHE A 129 -15.95 17.48 -1.40
N GLY A 130 -17.28 17.47 -1.34
CA GLY A 130 -18.17 17.30 -2.50
C GLY A 130 -17.97 18.31 -3.66
N GLY A 131 -17.26 19.42 -3.44
CA GLY A 131 -16.95 20.43 -4.45
C GLY A 131 -15.53 20.42 -5.02
N VAL A 132 -14.61 19.60 -4.50
CA VAL A 132 -13.17 19.69 -4.86
C VAL A 132 -12.85 19.08 -6.24
N GLY A 133 -13.67 18.14 -6.70
CA GLY A 133 -13.48 17.44 -7.96
C GLY A 133 -14.41 16.26 -8.06
N GLU A 134 -13.86 15.05 -7.95
CA GLU A 134 -14.63 13.82 -7.80
C GLU A 134 -14.49 13.32 -6.34
N THR A 135 -15.63 13.16 -5.66
CA THR A 135 -15.69 12.57 -4.32
C THR A 135 -16.61 11.36 -4.34
N VAL A 136 -16.06 10.20 -3.96
CA VAL A 136 -16.75 8.91 -4.00
C VAL A 136 -16.74 8.35 -2.60
N VAL A 137 -17.89 7.88 -2.13
CA VAL A 137 -18.02 7.27 -0.81
C VAL A 137 -18.60 5.88 -0.93
N GLN A 138 -18.00 4.92 -0.22
CA GLN A 138 -18.48 3.55 -0.11
C GLN A 138 -18.42 3.12 1.35
N ALA A 139 -19.53 2.61 1.88
CA ALA A 139 -19.53 1.92 3.17
C ALA A 139 -19.41 0.41 2.99
N PHE A 140 -18.69 -0.20 3.92
CA PHE A 140 -18.45 -1.62 3.97
C PHE A 140 -18.78 -2.13 5.38
N ALA A 141 -19.82 -2.96 5.46
CA ALA A 141 -20.21 -3.59 6.70
C ALA A 141 -20.48 -5.09 6.47
N SER A 142 -20.17 -5.91 7.47
CA SER A 142 -20.61 -7.31 7.53
C SER A 142 -21.22 -7.61 8.89
N GLY A 143 -22.45 -8.10 8.87
CA GLY A 143 -23.29 -8.30 10.06
C GLY A 143 -23.55 -9.76 10.45
N LYS A 144 -22.80 -10.75 9.94
CA LYS A 144 -23.07 -12.17 10.23
C LYS A 144 -21.81 -13.00 10.48
N GLY A 145 -21.77 -13.70 11.62
CA GLY A 145 -20.74 -14.70 11.95
C GLY A 145 -19.71 -14.25 12.99
N ARG A 146 -18.52 -14.89 12.97
CA ARG A 146 -17.43 -14.70 13.95
C ARG A 146 -16.60 -13.42 13.74
N GLN A 147 -16.87 -12.65 12.69
CA GLN A 147 -16.13 -11.43 12.33
C GLN A 147 -17.12 -10.37 11.85
N SER A 148 -17.21 -9.26 12.58
CA SER A 148 -17.93 -8.05 12.19
C SER A 148 -16.94 -6.94 11.89
N TYR A 149 -17.20 -6.18 10.83
CA TYR A 149 -16.47 -4.97 10.49
C TYR A 149 -17.46 -3.92 10.00
N ASP A 150 -17.07 -2.66 10.17
CA ASP A 150 -17.86 -1.51 9.79
C ASP A 150 -16.92 -0.34 9.55
N PHE A 151 -16.69 -0.02 8.28
CA PHE A 151 -15.90 1.14 7.90
C PHE A 151 -16.45 1.81 6.64
N GLU A 152 -16.18 3.11 6.52
CA GLU A 152 -16.50 3.92 5.35
C GLU A 152 -15.19 4.32 4.67
N ALA A 153 -15.14 4.22 3.34
CA ALA A 153 -14.06 4.74 2.54
C ALA A 153 -14.56 5.89 1.68
N THR A 154 -13.89 7.04 1.77
CA THR A 154 -14.14 8.21 0.91
C THR A 154 -12.89 8.50 0.09
N SER A 155 -13.00 8.42 -1.22
CA SER A 155 -11.95 8.82 -2.16
C SER A 155 -12.24 10.22 -2.67
N ILE A 156 -11.25 11.10 -2.56
CA ILE A 156 -11.35 12.51 -2.90
C ILE A 156 -10.26 12.80 -3.92
N THR A 157 -10.68 13.16 -5.13
CA THR A 157 -9.79 13.45 -6.25
C THR A 157 -9.97 14.90 -6.67
N ASP A 158 -8.89 15.67 -6.67
CA ASP A 158 -8.88 17.06 -7.13
C ASP A 158 -9.27 17.16 -8.61
N ARG A 159 -9.98 18.23 -8.99
CA ARG A 159 -10.40 18.49 -10.37
C ARG A 159 -9.23 18.40 -11.36
N ARG A 160 -8.04 18.92 -11.00
CA ARG A 160 -6.84 18.88 -11.87
C ARG A 160 -6.45 17.45 -12.23
N VAL A 161 -6.65 16.51 -11.30
CA VAL A 161 -6.31 15.10 -11.46
C VAL A 161 -7.39 14.37 -12.25
N VAL A 162 -8.68 14.72 -12.01
CA VAL A 162 -9.81 14.24 -12.82
C VAL A 162 -9.63 14.61 -14.29
N ASP A 163 -9.16 15.83 -14.56
CA ASP A 163 -8.98 16.37 -15.91
C ASP A 163 -7.70 15.85 -16.61
N GLY A 164 -7.01 14.86 -16.02
CA GLY A 164 -5.86 14.17 -16.61
C GLY A 164 -4.50 14.60 -16.08
N GLY A 165 -4.45 15.45 -15.05
CA GLY A 165 -3.21 15.84 -14.37
C GLY A 165 -2.60 14.70 -13.54
N GLU A 166 -1.29 14.81 -13.31
CA GLU A 166 -0.57 13.95 -12.39
C GLU A 166 -1.00 14.19 -10.94
N GLY A 167 -1.06 13.11 -10.16
CA GLY A 167 -1.45 13.16 -8.76
C GLY A 167 -0.99 11.90 -8.05
N SER A 168 -0.74 12.02 -6.76
CA SER A 168 -0.36 10.92 -5.87
C SER A 168 -1.41 10.74 -4.77
N LEU A 169 -1.35 9.59 -4.10
CA LEU A 169 -2.30 9.20 -3.08
C LEU A 169 -1.69 9.34 -1.68
N ASP A 170 -2.41 10.04 -0.81
CA ASP A 170 -2.30 9.77 0.63
C ASP A 170 -3.53 9.02 1.12
N ALA A 171 -3.30 7.98 1.91
CA ALA A 171 -4.37 7.21 2.52
C ALA A 171 -4.41 7.46 4.03
N TYR A 172 -5.57 7.90 4.50
CA TYR A 172 -5.88 8.21 5.89
C TYR A 172 -6.70 7.07 6.47
N TYR A 173 -6.30 6.63 7.65
CA TYR A 173 -7.05 5.67 8.44
C TYR A 173 -7.41 6.30 9.77
N TYR A 174 -8.70 6.41 10.05
CA TYR A 174 -9.23 7.02 11.26
C TYR A 174 -10.11 6.03 12.02
N HIS A 175 -9.71 5.67 13.23
CA HIS A 175 -10.51 4.84 14.12
C HIS A 175 -11.33 5.70 15.08
N VAL A 176 -12.66 5.62 14.97
CA VAL A 176 -13.58 6.52 15.66
C VAL A 176 -13.50 6.38 17.17
N ALA A 177 -13.55 5.14 17.67
CA ALA A 177 -13.67 4.88 19.10
C ALA A 177 -12.45 5.38 19.91
N THR A 178 -11.25 5.33 19.32
CA THR A 178 -10.02 5.81 19.97
C THR A 178 -9.48 7.11 19.39
N ARG A 179 -10.18 7.71 18.42
CA ARG A 179 -9.72 8.90 17.68
C ARG A 179 -8.28 8.75 17.18
N MET A 180 -7.96 7.55 16.72
CA MET A 180 -6.60 7.22 16.28
C MET A 180 -6.49 7.45 14.79
N LEU A 181 -5.46 8.19 14.40
CA LEU A 181 -5.17 8.54 13.02
C LEU A 181 -3.83 7.94 12.59
N VAL A 182 -3.84 7.35 11.40
CA VAL A 182 -2.65 6.91 10.66
C VAL A 182 -2.75 7.44 9.24
N ILE A 183 -1.63 7.91 8.71
CA ILE A 183 -1.50 8.47 7.36
C ILE A 183 -0.44 7.64 6.65
N LEU A 184 -0.78 7.16 5.46
CA LEU A 184 0.10 6.41 4.58
C LEU A 184 0.28 7.20 3.29
N ARG A 185 1.45 7.84 3.14
CA ARG A 185 1.83 8.57 1.93
C ARG A 185 2.50 7.65 0.93
N TYR A 186 1.92 7.54 -0.25
CA TYR A 186 2.48 6.74 -1.33
C TYR A 186 3.54 7.57 -2.06
N LEU A 187 4.72 7.00 -2.23
CA LEU A 187 5.81 7.62 -2.97
C LEU A 187 6.22 6.72 -4.13
N SER A 188 6.40 7.36 -5.28
CA SER A 188 7.01 6.78 -6.47
C SER A 188 8.40 7.40 -6.64
N PRO A 189 9.49 6.67 -6.29
CA PRO A 189 10.83 7.13 -6.58
C PRO A 189 11.01 7.31 -8.09
N ALA A 190 11.92 8.21 -8.48
CA ALA A 190 12.36 8.31 -9.86
C ALA A 190 13.02 6.99 -10.30
N PRO A 191 13.18 6.71 -11.61
CA PRO A 191 13.76 5.46 -12.11
C PRO A 191 15.15 5.13 -11.55
N ASN A 192 15.88 6.13 -11.06
CA ASN A 192 17.18 5.99 -10.40
C ASN A 192 17.08 5.67 -8.89
N GLY A 193 15.89 5.37 -8.37
CA GLY A 193 15.64 5.06 -6.96
C GLY A 193 15.68 6.27 -6.02
N LEU A 194 15.74 7.50 -6.56
CA LEU A 194 15.88 8.73 -5.78
C LEU A 194 14.52 9.43 -5.62
N LEU A 195 14.29 10.00 -4.43
CA LEU A 195 13.19 10.95 -4.23
C LEU A 195 13.57 12.33 -4.79
N SER A 196 12.68 12.93 -5.57
CA SER A 196 12.87 14.28 -6.11
C SER A 196 12.93 15.33 -4.99
N SER A 197 13.55 16.48 -5.26
CA SER A 197 13.59 17.59 -4.31
C SER A 197 12.19 18.12 -3.98
N ASP A 198 11.30 18.18 -4.98
CA ASP A 198 9.92 18.64 -4.82
C ASP A 198 9.11 17.67 -3.94
N ALA A 199 9.28 16.36 -4.14
CA ALA A 199 8.64 15.35 -3.30
C ALA A 199 9.10 15.45 -1.84
N ARG A 200 10.40 15.72 -1.61
CA ARG A 200 10.94 15.95 -0.26
C ARG A 200 10.36 17.21 0.37
N HIS A 201 10.34 18.32 -0.36
CA HIS A 201 9.81 19.58 0.18
C HIS A 201 8.32 19.48 0.49
N SER A 202 7.52 18.88 -0.40
CA SER A 202 6.10 18.61 -0.19
C SER A 202 5.85 17.70 1.03
N LEU A 203 6.71 16.69 1.21
CA LEU A 203 6.65 15.80 2.36
C LEU A 203 6.98 16.52 3.68
N ASP A 204 8.03 17.34 3.71
CA ASP A 204 8.44 18.09 4.90
C ASP A 204 7.42 19.19 5.26
N ASP A 205 6.86 19.89 4.28
CA ASP A 205 5.80 20.88 4.52
C ASP A 205 4.54 20.21 5.09
N PHE A 206 4.13 19.08 4.50
CA PHE A 206 2.99 18.31 5.01
C PHE A 206 3.23 17.82 6.44
N HIS A 207 4.41 17.24 6.73
CA HIS A 207 4.77 16.80 8.08
C HIS A 207 4.73 17.97 9.07
N GLY A 208 5.25 19.13 8.67
CA GLY A 208 5.21 20.36 9.44
C GLY A 208 3.80 20.86 9.76
N ARG A 209 2.78 20.53 8.94
CA ARG A 209 1.36 20.81 9.21
C ARG A 209 0.74 19.78 10.15
N VAL A 210 1.05 18.50 9.97
CA VAL A 210 0.58 17.39 10.82
C VAL A 210 1.05 17.53 12.27
N HIS A 211 2.28 17.98 12.51
CA HIS A 211 2.84 18.09 13.87
C HIS A 211 2.47 19.37 14.63
N ARG A 212 1.61 20.25 14.07
CA ARG A 212 1.13 21.47 14.74
C ARG A 212 0.00 21.25 15.74
N LEU A 213 -0.49 20.02 15.91
CA LEU A 213 -1.52 19.74 16.92
C LEU A 213 -0.99 20.00 18.34
N PRO A 214 -1.84 20.54 19.24
CA PRO A 214 -1.55 20.50 20.67
C PRO A 214 -1.37 19.03 21.07
N ARG A 215 -0.16 18.65 21.52
CA ARG A 215 0.07 17.32 22.09
C ARG A 215 -0.99 17.08 23.18
N PRO A 216 -1.69 15.94 23.19
CA PRO A 216 -2.64 15.66 24.24
C PRO A 216 -1.98 15.73 25.62
N ALA A 217 -2.73 16.26 26.58
CA ALA A 217 -2.35 16.32 27.98
C ALA A 217 -2.06 14.90 28.49
N ARG A 218 -0.87 14.70 29.06
CA ARG A 218 -0.40 13.51 29.80
C ARG A 218 -0.89 12.17 29.24
N ARG A 219 -0.01 11.48 28.49
CA ARG A 219 -0.08 10.03 28.30
C ARG A 219 -0.42 9.35 29.63
N SER A 220 -1.39 8.42 29.62
CA SER A 220 -1.54 7.51 30.74
C SER A 220 -0.23 6.76 30.91
N ALA A 221 0.19 6.47 32.15
CA ALA A 221 1.41 5.70 32.40
C ALA A 221 1.36 4.29 31.77
N ASP A 222 0.16 3.83 31.42
CA ASP A 222 -0.11 2.53 30.81
C ASP A 222 -0.05 2.56 29.25
N ASP A 223 0.16 3.73 28.64
CA ASP A 223 0.26 3.87 27.18
C ASP A 223 1.68 3.55 26.69
N TYR A 224 1.93 2.26 26.47
CA TYR A 224 3.17 1.74 25.87
C TYR A 224 3.32 2.06 24.35
N GLY A 225 2.78 3.17 23.84
CA GLY A 225 2.83 3.52 22.41
C GLY A 225 4.27 3.67 21.88
N LEU A 226 4.61 2.97 20.78
CA LEU A 226 5.95 2.96 20.22
C LEU A 226 6.20 4.12 19.25
N LEU A 227 5.17 4.60 18.52
CA LEU A 227 5.28 5.75 17.62
C LEU A 227 3.98 6.58 17.62
N ASP A 228 4.09 7.85 18.05
CA ASP A 228 2.99 8.82 18.04
C ASP A 228 2.84 9.55 16.70
N ASP A 229 3.88 9.54 15.85
CA ASP A 229 3.81 10.17 14.53
C ASP A 229 2.84 9.38 13.64
N PRO A 230 1.76 10.01 13.11
CA PRO A 230 0.80 9.29 12.30
C PRO A 230 1.31 9.05 10.88
N LEU A 231 2.41 9.69 10.44
CA LEU A 231 2.87 9.63 9.05
C LEU A 231 3.82 8.46 8.79
N PHE A 232 3.40 7.61 7.87
CA PHE A 232 4.17 6.50 7.31
C PHE A 232 4.28 6.67 5.79
N LEU A 233 5.40 6.22 5.24
CA LEU A 233 5.65 6.27 3.81
C LEU A 233 5.65 4.87 3.24
N ARG A 234 4.87 4.69 2.18
CA ARG A 234 4.90 3.47 1.41
C ARG A 234 5.62 3.73 0.10
N ILE A 235 6.78 3.10 -0.04
CA ILE A 235 7.56 3.14 -1.27
C ILE A 235 7.24 1.86 -2.01
N HIS A 236 6.61 1.98 -3.17
CA HIS A 236 6.23 0.82 -3.97
C HIS A 236 7.23 0.54 -5.08
N GLU A 237 7.47 -0.73 -5.30
CA GLU A 237 8.06 -1.22 -6.54
C GLU A 237 7.06 -1.00 -7.68
N GLN A 238 7.55 -0.84 -8.91
CA GLN A 238 6.70 -0.73 -10.10
C GLN A 238 6.10 -2.10 -10.45
N VAL A 239 5.23 -2.61 -9.58
CA VAL A 239 4.50 -3.87 -9.80
C VAL A 239 3.30 -3.63 -10.72
N PRO A 240 3.11 -4.43 -11.76
CA PRO A 240 2.00 -4.25 -12.69
C PRO A 240 0.62 -4.47 -12.06
N PHE A 241 -0.41 -3.89 -12.68
CA PHE A 241 -1.79 -3.98 -12.21
C PHE A 241 -2.43 -5.30 -12.64
N THR A 242 -2.18 -6.35 -11.88
CA THR A 242 -2.66 -7.70 -12.24
C THR A 242 -4.18 -7.89 -12.07
N ALA A 243 -4.72 -8.89 -12.77
CA ALA A 243 -6.09 -9.40 -12.57
C ALA A 243 -6.35 -9.91 -11.12
N ALA A 244 -5.30 -10.15 -10.34
CA ALA A 244 -5.40 -10.56 -8.94
C ALA A 244 -5.57 -9.36 -7.98
N LEU A 245 -6.57 -8.52 -8.25
CA LEU A 245 -6.86 -7.26 -7.53
C LEU A 245 -7.04 -7.44 -6.01
N HIS A 246 -7.43 -8.61 -5.56
CA HIS A 246 -7.62 -8.91 -4.15
C HIS A 246 -6.30 -9.15 -3.38
N ARG A 247 -5.15 -9.17 -4.05
CA ARG A 247 -3.84 -9.35 -3.42
C ARG A 247 -3.19 -8.00 -3.15
N THR A 248 -2.79 -7.77 -1.90
CA THR A 248 -1.94 -6.62 -1.56
C THR A 248 -0.58 -6.77 -2.22
N SER A 249 -0.07 -5.72 -2.88
CA SER A 249 1.32 -5.73 -3.37
C SER A 249 2.31 -5.86 -2.21
N ALA A 250 3.48 -6.48 -2.49
CA ALA A 250 4.63 -6.32 -1.63
C ALA A 250 5.04 -4.84 -1.61
N GLY A 251 5.42 -4.33 -0.44
CA GLY A 251 5.81 -2.94 -0.31
C GLY A 251 6.35 -2.68 1.08
N ALA A 252 7.42 -1.90 1.14
CA ALA A 252 8.07 -1.51 2.38
C ALA A 252 7.38 -0.26 2.94
N ILE A 253 7.01 -0.31 4.21
CA ILE A 253 6.41 0.82 4.93
C ILE A 253 7.44 1.36 5.93
N TYR A 254 7.66 2.67 5.89
CA TYR A 254 8.66 3.35 6.70
C TYR A 254 8.01 4.38 7.60
N PRO A 255 8.34 4.44 8.90
CA PRO A 255 8.02 5.60 9.72
C PRO A 255 8.71 6.85 9.15
N TYR A 256 8.00 7.98 9.09
CA TYR A 256 8.57 9.21 8.52
C TYR A 256 9.88 9.64 9.19
N GLY A 257 9.97 9.54 10.53
CA GLY A 257 11.20 9.91 11.25
C GLY A 257 12.45 9.18 10.77
N GLN A 258 12.34 7.94 10.28
CA GLN A 258 13.47 7.21 9.70
C GLN A 258 13.88 7.81 8.34
N ILE A 259 12.91 8.18 7.51
CA ILE A 259 13.14 8.85 6.22
C ILE A 259 13.79 10.22 6.46
N ALA A 260 13.23 11.04 7.34
CA ALA A 260 13.74 12.37 7.67
C ALA A 260 15.19 12.33 8.19
N ALA A 261 15.51 11.35 9.05
CA ALA A 261 16.87 11.13 9.54
C ALA A 261 17.83 10.73 8.41
N ALA A 262 17.40 9.86 7.49
CA ALA A 262 18.20 9.43 6.35
C ALA A 262 18.44 10.57 5.35
N VAL A 263 17.43 11.40 5.08
CA VAL A 263 17.56 12.60 4.23
C VAL A 263 18.57 13.58 4.84
N SER A 264 18.46 13.84 6.15
CA SER A 264 19.38 14.71 6.88
C SER A 264 20.81 14.20 6.82
N ALA A 265 21.02 12.89 7.02
CA ALA A 265 22.34 12.28 6.95
C ALA A 265 22.94 12.31 5.53
N ALA A 266 22.12 12.13 4.50
CA ALA A 266 22.55 12.25 3.10
C ALA A 266 22.99 13.68 2.76
N ALA A 267 22.25 14.69 3.24
CA ALA A 267 22.60 16.10 3.05
C ALA A 267 23.96 16.46 3.67
N VAL A 268 24.24 15.99 4.90
CA VAL A 268 25.55 16.18 5.57
C VAL A 268 26.71 15.56 4.76
N ARG A 269 26.44 14.48 4.02
CA ARG A 269 27.44 13.77 3.21
C ARG A 269 27.55 14.30 1.78
N GLY A 270 26.82 15.36 1.43
CA GLY A 270 26.82 15.93 0.08
C GLY A 270 26.26 14.99 -0.99
N LEU A 271 25.41 14.02 -0.60
CA LEU A 271 24.80 13.09 -1.55
C LEU A 271 23.60 13.74 -2.25
N PRO A 272 23.42 13.51 -3.56
CA PRO A 272 22.45 14.25 -4.37
C PRO A 272 20.99 13.98 -4.00
N ALA A 273 20.67 12.83 -3.39
CA ALA A 273 19.33 12.53 -2.87
C ALA A 273 19.31 11.31 -1.92
N LEU A 274 18.16 11.08 -1.28
CA LEU A 274 17.89 9.83 -0.56
C LEU A 274 17.70 8.69 -1.57
N SER A 275 18.60 7.71 -1.53
CA SER A 275 18.35 6.40 -2.15
C SER A 275 17.54 5.52 -1.21
N THR A 276 16.54 4.84 -1.76
CA THR A 276 15.74 3.83 -1.03
C THR A 276 16.60 2.70 -0.48
N ASP A 277 17.77 2.44 -1.06
CA ASP A 277 18.71 1.39 -0.61
C ASP A 277 19.35 1.71 0.75
N MET A 278 19.32 2.98 1.17
CA MET A 278 19.79 3.40 2.48
C MET A 278 18.81 3.03 3.60
N LEU A 279 17.57 2.65 3.25
CA LEU A 279 16.51 2.33 4.18
C LEU A 279 16.51 0.84 4.53
N THR A 280 17.37 0.48 5.48
CA THR A 280 17.63 -0.93 5.81
C THR A 280 16.58 -1.60 6.69
N ARG A 281 15.69 -0.82 7.32
CA ARG A 281 14.61 -1.34 8.17
C ARG A 281 13.27 -0.84 7.66
N HIS A 282 12.34 -1.75 7.43
CA HIS A 282 10.99 -1.44 7.01
C HIS A 282 9.98 -2.34 7.72
N LEU A 283 8.74 -1.89 7.75
CA LEU A 283 7.59 -2.69 8.15
C LEU A 283 7.02 -3.35 6.90
N VAL A 284 6.80 -4.66 6.97
CA VAL A 284 5.97 -5.34 5.99
C VAL A 284 4.50 -5.02 6.27
N PRO A 285 3.60 -5.06 5.26
CA PRO A 285 2.20 -4.67 5.42
C PRO A 285 1.46 -5.42 6.54
N THR A 286 1.82 -6.69 6.77
CA THR A 286 1.26 -7.50 7.85
C THR A 286 1.60 -6.98 9.24
N ASP A 287 2.86 -6.62 9.47
CA ASP A 287 3.32 -6.13 10.77
C ASP A 287 2.79 -4.72 11.03
N PHE A 288 2.83 -3.87 10.01
CA PHE A 288 2.22 -2.54 10.08
C PHE A 288 0.74 -2.65 10.47
N ALA A 289 -0.05 -3.46 9.76
CA ALA A 289 -1.47 -3.59 10.04
C ALA A 289 -1.75 -4.07 11.47
N ARG A 290 -0.95 -5.04 11.95
CA ARG A 290 -1.04 -5.54 13.33
C ARG A 290 -0.72 -4.43 14.34
N LEU A 291 0.37 -3.68 14.15
CA LEU A 291 0.81 -2.66 15.09
C LEU A 291 -0.16 -1.46 15.14
N VAL A 292 -0.73 -1.06 14.01
CA VAL A 292 -1.79 -0.02 13.97
C VAL A 292 -3.08 -0.51 14.62
N ARG A 293 -3.49 -1.75 14.33
CA ARG A 293 -4.68 -2.36 14.92
C ARG A 293 -4.57 -2.43 16.44
N ASP A 294 -3.43 -2.87 16.93
CA ASP A 294 -3.16 -3.07 18.35
C ASP A 294 -2.83 -1.74 19.05
N GLY A 295 -2.81 -0.61 18.32
CA GLY A 295 -2.70 0.74 18.86
C GLY A 295 -1.29 1.18 19.24
N TRP A 296 -0.26 0.52 18.68
CA TRP A 296 1.16 0.87 18.86
C TRP A 296 1.62 2.02 17.98
N PHE A 297 0.99 2.17 16.81
CA PHE A 297 1.29 3.17 15.79
C PHE A 297 0.06 4.04 15.52
N GLY A 298 0.33 5.33 15.29
CA GLY A 298 -0.68 6.34 14.99
C GLY A 298 -0.80 7.39 16.10
N ALA A 299 -1.29 8.56 15.71
CA ALA A 299 -1.61 9.61 16.66
C ALA A 299 -2.97 9.33 17.30
N ARG A 300 -3.07 9.43 18.63
CA ARG A 300 -4.33 9.30 19.36
C ARG A 300 -4.95 10.66 19.66
N ASP A 301 -6.23 10.64 20.00
CA ASP A 301 -7.00 11.82 20.40
C ASP A 301 -7.04 12.93 19.33
N VAL A 302 -6.85 12.57 18.07
CA VAL A 302 -6.94 13.50 16.95
C VAL A 302 -8.42 13.77 16.67
N PRO A 303 -8.92 15.01 16.80
CA PRO A 303 -10.30 15.31 16.40
C PRO A 303 -10.49 15.03 14.92
N PHE A 304 -11.64 14.46 14.54
CA PHE A 304 -11.89 14.11 13.14
C PHE A 304 -11.81 15.34 12.21
N GLU A 305 -12.27 16.51 12.66
CA GLU A 305 -12.13 17.76 11.89
C GLU A 305 -10.66 18.13 11.61
N ALA A 306 -9.77 17.92 12.57
CA ALA A 306 -8.34 18.18 12.36
C ALA A 306 -7.74 17.19 11.35
N ALA A 307 -8.23 15.94 11.32
CA ALA A 307 -7.84 14.98 10.29
C ALA A 307 -8.35 15.44 8.91
N LEU A 308 -9.57 15.98 8.82
CA LEU A 308 -10.12 16.51 7.57
C LEU A 308 -9.36 17.76 7.09
N ASP A 309 -8.91 18.64 7.97
CA ASP A 309 -8.05 19.78 7.60
C ASP A 309 -6.74 19.30 6.93
N TRP A 310 -6.22 18.14 7.34
CA TRP A 310 -5.02 17.56 6.71
C TRP A 310 -5.32 16.87 5.39
N VAL A 311 -6.48 16.23 5.28
CA VAL A 311 -6.98 15.70 4.01
C VAL A 311 -7.10 16.83 2.98
N GLU A 312 -7.61 17.98 3.37
CA GLU A 312 -7.67 19.17 2.50
C GLU A 312 -6.28 19.58 2.01
N ALA A 313 -5.30 19.71 2.91
CA ALA A 313 -3.92 19.99 2.54
C ALA A 313 -3.31 18.90 1.63
N THR A 314 -3.63 17.62 1.83
CA THR A 314 -3.24 16.53 0.92
C THR A 314 -3.83 16.75 -0.47
N VAL A 315 -5.12 17.03 -0.59
CA VAL A 315 -5.77 17.17 -1.89
C VAL A 315 -5.18 18.37 -2.65
N GLU A 316 -4.92 19.48 -1.96
CA GLU A 316 -4.24 20.64 -2.54
C GLU A 316 -2.81 20.33 -3.02
N THR A 317 -2.06 19.48 -2.30
CA THR A 317 -0.63 19.24 -2.55
C THR A 317 -0.35 18.05 -3.47
N VAL A 318 -0.95 16.89 -3.18
CA VAL A 318 -0.70 15.63 -3.90
C VAL A 318 -1.87 15.22 -4.80
N GLY A 319 -3.07 15.76 -4.59
CA GLY A 319 -4.18 15.68 -5.54
C GLY A 319 -5.21 14.58 -5.27
N VAL A 320 -4.84 13.53 -4.52
CA VAL A 320 -5.77 12.44 -4.18
C VAL A 320 -5.63 12.04 -2.72
N ALA A 321 -6.76 11.90 -2.04
CA ALA A 321 -6.85 11.37 -0.70
C ALA A 321 -7.84 10.21 -0.62
N LEU A 322 -7.47 9.13 0.06
CA LEU A 322 -8.39 8.07 0.48
C LEU A 322 -8.57 8.16 1.99
N VAL A 323 -9.79 8.38 2.47
CA VAL A 323 -10.12 8.42 3.90
C VAL A 323 -10.90 7.16 4.28
N VAL A 324 -10.32 6.30 5.10
CA VAL A 324 -10.97 5.11 5.66
C VAL A 324 -11.29 5.35 7.13
N VAL A 325 -12.57 5.37 7.45
CA VAL A 325 -13.11 5.61 8.79
C VAL A 325 -13.62 4.29 9.37
N ASP A 326 -12.97 3.79 10.41
CA ASP A 326 -13.31 2.54 11.09
C ASP A 326 -14.17 2.80 12.33
N PHE A 327 -15.41 2.32 12.28
CA PHE A 327 -16.44 2.47 13.31
C PHE A 327 -16.46 1.32 14.31
N SER A 328 -15.53 0.38 14.22
CA SER A 328 -15.46 -0.71 15.18
C SER A 328 -15.23 -0.18 16.60
N SER A 329 -15.90 -0.79 17.57
CA SER A 329 -15.75 -0.44 18.99
C SER A 329 -14.61 -1.22 19.67
N ARG A 330 -13.73 -1.86 18.89
CA ARG A 330 -12.69 -2.73 19.41
C ARG A 330 -11.66 -1.90 20.18
N PRO A 331 -11.31 -2.29 21.43
CA PRO A 331 -10.25 -1.62 22.16
C PRO A 331 -8.91 -1.73 21.42
N ARG A 332 -8.14 -0.64 21.39
CA ARG A 332 -6.75 -0.63 20.88
C ARG A 332 -5.80 -0.35 22.03
N GLY A 333 -4.77 -1.17 22.18
CA GLY A 333 -3.79 -1.10 23.25
C GLY A 333 -3.24 -2.47 23.61
N ASN A 334 -2.07 -2.50 24.25
CA ASN A 334 -1.41 -3.73 24.68
C ASN A 334 -2.21 -4.47 25.73
N GLY A 335 -3.02 -5.44 25.29
CA GLY A 335 -3.66 -6.36 26.22
C GLY A 335 -5.04 -6.87 25.86
N SER A 336 -5.42 -6.97 24.58
CA SER A 336 -6.62 -7.73 24.16
C SER A 336 -6.57 -9.24 24.51
N GLY A 337 -5.69 -9.66 25.43
CA GLY A 337 -5.55 -11.02 25.97
C GLY A 337 -5.25 -11.11 27.48
N ILE A 338 -5.14 -10.02 28.26
CA ILE A 338 -5.19 -10.15 29.72
C ILE A 338 -6.65 -10.03 30.11
N GLY A 339 -7.36 -11.15 29.99
CA GLY A 339 -8.70 -11.26 30.55
C GLY A 339 -8.63 -10.84 32.01
N MET A 340 -9.37 -9.78 32.36
CA MET A 340 -9.89 -9.65 33.71
C MET A 340 -10.75 -10.89 33.95
N ARG A 341 -10.12 -11.97 34.43
CA ARG A 341 -10.78 -12.84 35.38
C ARG A 341 -11.15 -11.93 36.54
N ALA A 342 -12.37 -11.43 36.50
CA ALA A 342 -13.16 -11.30 37.71
C ALA A 342 -13.24 -12.72 38.32
N GLN A 343 -12.18 -13.13 39.02
CA GLN A 343 -12.32 -14.11 40.07
C GLN A 343 -12.77 -13.31 41.28
N GLY A 344 -14.06 -13.44 41.56
CA GLY A 344 -14.60 -13.04 42.83
C GLY A 344 -13.75 -13.63 43.95
N VAL A 345 -13.50 -12.81 44.95
CA VAL A 345 -13.30 -13.31 46.30
C VAL A 345 -14.44 -12.70 47.10
N ALA A 346 -15.25 -13.61 47.62
CA ALA A 346 -16.34 -13.38 48.55
C ALA A 346 -15.84 -12.80 49.88
#